data_AF-A0A150T611-F1
#
_entry.id   AF-A0A150T611-F1
#
_cell.length_a   1.000
_cell.length_b   1.000
_cell.length_c   1.000
_cell.angle_alpha   90.00
_cell.angle_beta   90.00
_cell.angle_gamma   90.00
#
_symmetry.space_group_name_H-M   'P 1'
#
loop_
_entity.id
_entity.type
_entity.pdbx_description
1 polymer ?
#
loop_
_entity_poly.entity_id
_entity_poly.type
_entity_poly.pdbx_seq_one_letter_code
_entity_poly.pdbx_strand_id
1 'polypeptide(L)'
;MEPIIDLAPGAEENPLAALFGRLIREHLARDGRRAADFRALRGSVLVVAQDTGTSMTMRFDHGRLTIHDGAIGIPSVTFCGDEAALEKLPDVAFHRWPSLPKVGVLHRRQSGPLRELARLVASGELKVYGLVAHPRLILTLLRVLSR
;
A
#
# COMPACT_ATOMS: atom_id res chain seq x y z
N MET A 1 18.80 -7.56 5.71
CA MET A 1 18.13 -6.86 6.81
C MET A 1 16.71 -7.38 6.87
N GLU A 2 16.30 -7.86 8.05
CA GLU A 2 14.92 -8.30 8.26
C GLU A 2 13.97 -7.09 8.29
N PRO A 3 12.75 -7.21 7.74
CA PRO A 3 11.75 -6.16 7.81
C PRO A 3 11.40 -5.79 9.26
N ILE A 4 11.48 -4.49 9.59
CA ILE A 4 11.05 -3.96 10.90
C ILE A 4 9.73 -3.23 10.69
N ILE A 5 8.71 -3.60 11.48
CA ILE A 5 7.38 -3.00 11.42
C ILE A 5 6.95 -2.65 12.84
N ASP A 6 6.93 -1.35 13.12
CA ASP A 6 6.61 -0.77 14.42
C ASP A 6 5.32 0.05 14.33
N LEU A 7 4.49 -0.04 15.37
CA LEU A 7 3.45 0.95 15.64
C LEU A 7 4.09 2.02 16.54
N ALA A 8 3.90 3.29 16.21
CA ALA A 8 4.31 4.39 17.07
C ALA A 8 3.34 4.50 18.27
N PRO A 9 3.75 5.11 19.39
CA PRO A 9 2.88 5.24 20.56
C PRO A 9 1.51 5.85 20.22
N GLY A 10 0.44 5.16 20.61
CA GLY A 10 -0.95 5.55 20.36
C GLY A 10 -1.50 5.01 19.03
N ALA A 11 -0.65 4.58 18.10
CA ALA A 11 -1.10 3.95 16.86
C ALA A 11 -1.68 2.55 17.09
N GLU A 12 -1.43 1.93 18.25
CA GLU A 12 -2.04 0.65 18.62
C GLU A 12 -3.55 0.75 18.83
N GLU A 13 -4.06 1.93 19.17
CA GLU A 13 -5.49 2.20 19.38
C GLU A 13 -6.22 2.54 18.07
N ASN A 14 -5.49 2.85 17.01
CA ASN A 14 -6.04 3.18 15.70
C ASN A 14 -6.36 1.89 14.90
N PRO A 15 -7.63 1.63 14.54
CA PRO A 15 -8.04 0.39 13.86
C PRO A 15 -7.31 0.17 12.53
N LEU A 16 -7.12 1.23 11.74
CA LEU A 16 -6.40 1.15 10.47
C LEU A 16 -4.92 0.83 10.69
N ALA A 17 -4.27 1.48 11.65
CA ALA A 17 -2.86 1.24 11.92
C ALA A 17 -2.60 -0.20 12.37
N ALA A 18 -3.43 -0.71 13.29
CA ALA A 18 -3.36 -2.09 13.75
C ALA A 18 -3.62 -3.10 12.59
N LEU A 19 -4.63 -2.84 11.75
CA LEU A 19 -4.97 -3.66 10.59
C LEU A 19 -3.81 -3.74 9.59
N PHE A 20 -3.33 -2.59 9.11
CA PHE A 20 -2.30 -2.53 8.09
C PHE A 20 -0.95 -3.04 8.62
N GLY A 21 -0.60 -2.76 9.87
CA GLY A 21 0.60 -3.31 10.51
C GLY A 21 0.58 -4.84 10.56
N ARG A 22 -0.56 -5.43 10.93
CA ARG A 22 -0.74 -6.89 10.93
C ARG A 22 -0.64 -7.47 9.52
N LEU A 23 -1.39 -6.92 8.56
CA LEU A 23 -1.41 -7.43 7.17
C LEU A 23 -0.04 -7.40 6.52
N ILE A 24 0.70 -6.29 6.64
CA ILE A 24 2.04 -6.18 6.07
C ILE A 24 2.96 -7.23 6.71
N ARG A 25 2.93 -7.39 8.03
CA ARG A 25 3.75 -8.41 8.73
C ARG A 25 3.45 -9.82 8.23
N GLU A 26 2.17 -10.17 8.12
CA GLU A 26 1.75 -11.47 7.58
C GLU A 26 2.19 -11.68 6.13
N HIS A 27 2.02 -10.65 5.28
CA HIS A 27 2.32 -10.76 3.86
C HIS A 27 3.84 -10.85 3.60
N LEU A 28 4.66 -10.14 4.37
CA LEU A 28 6.11 -10.24 4.29
C LEU A 28 6.64 -11.59 4.76
N ALA A 29 6.00 -12.20 5.76
CA ALA A 29 6.38 -13.53 6.24
C ALA A 29 6.09 -14.65 5.20
N ARG A 30 5.10 -14.45 4.32
CA ARG A 30 4.66 -15.45 3.34
C ARG A 30 5.48 -15.47 2.03
N ASP A 31 6.11 -14.34 1.64
CA ASP A 31 6.83 -14.24 0.36
C ASP A 31 8.11 -13.37 0.45
N GLY A 32 9.26 -14.01 0.25
CA GLY A 32 10.56 -13.33 0.24
C GLY A 32 10.74 -12.27 -0.85
N ARG A 33 9.96 -12.33 -1.94
CA ARG A 33 9.95 -11.28 -2.98
C ARG A 33 9.32 -9.99 -2.45
N ARG A 34 8.30 -10.09 -1.60
CA ARG A 34 7.69 -8.91 -0.93
C ARG A 34 8.66 -8.25 0.03
N ALA A 35 9.54 -9.02 0.68
CA ALA A 35 10.61 -8.46 1.51
C ALA A 35 11.63 -7.65 0.69
N ALA A 36 11.85 -7.95 -0.60
CA ALA A 36 12.67 -7.12 -1.48
C ALA A 36 11.94 -5.82 -1.87
N ASP A 37 10.66 -5.91 -2.25
CA ASP A 37 9.84 -4.73 -2.56
C ASP A 37 9.70 -3.79 -1.34
N PHE A 38 9.50 -4.34 -0.14
CA PHE A 38 9.44 -3.59 1.10
C PHE A 38 10.74 -2.85 1.43
N ARG A 39 11.89 -3.48 1.18
CA ARG A 39 13.21 -2.82 1.33
C ARG A 39 13.45 -1.69 0.31
N ALA A 40 12.75 -1.73 -0.82
CA ALA A 40 12.81 -0.66 -1.82
C ALA A 40 11.87 0.51 -1.49
N LEU A 41 10.94 0.36 -0.55
CA LEU A 41 10.03 1.43 -0.14
C LEU A 41 10.76 2.51 0.66
N ARG A 42 10.53 3.76 0.26
CA ARG A 42 10.90 4.96 0.99
C ARG A 42 9.85 6.03 0.73
N GLY A 43 9.43 6.71 1.78
CA GLY A 43 8.46 7.80 1.71
C GLY A 43 7.38 7.70 2.78
N SER A 44 6.45 8.64 2.73
CA SER A 44 5.32 8.74 3.67
C SER A 44 4.01 8.55 2.93
N VAL A 45 3.14 7.72 3.50
CA VAL A 45 1.80 7.44 2.95
C VAL A 45 0.77 7.74 4.03
N LEU A 46 -0.08 8.71 3.76
CA LEU A 46 -1.23 9.04 4.59
C LEU A 46 -2.44 8.24 4.12
N VAL A 47 -3.20 7.71 5.06
CA VAL A 47 -4.48 7.04 4.82
C VAL A 47 -5.54 7.75 5.66
N VAL A 48 -6.66 8.13 5.04
CA VAL A 48 -7.74 8.90 5.69
C VAL A 48 -9.09 8.25 5.39
N ALA A 49 -9.71 7.70 6.42
CA ALA A 49 -11.10 7.25 6.41
C ALA A 49 -12.02 8.48 6.63
N GLN A 50 -12.71 8.92 5.58
CA GLN A 50 -13.50 10.16 5.61
C GLN A 50 -14.78 10.01 6.45
N ASP A 51 -15.36 8.83 6.44
CA ASP A 51 -16.60 8.45 7.14
C ASP A 51 -16.42 8.35 8.66
N THR A 52 -15.28 7.83 9.12
CA THR A 52 -14.99 7.71 10.55
C THR A 52 -14.12 8.84 11.11
N GLY A 53 -13.51 9.65 10.25
CA GLY A 53 -12.54 10.69 10.63
C GLY A 53 -11.18 10.13 11.07
N THR A 54 -10.99 8.81 10.99
CA THR A 54 -9.73 8.14 11.36
C THR A 54 -8.68 8.38 10.30
N SER A 55 -7.44 8.59 10.70
CA SER A 55 -6.31 8.64 9.77
C SER A 55 -5.06 8.02 10.35
N MET A 56 -4.15 7.57 9.50
CA MET A 56 -2.86 7.04 9.91
C MET A 56 -1.77 7.37 8.88
N THR A 57 -0.53 7.45 9.34
CA THR A 57 0.62 7.70 8.48
C THR A 57 1.61 6.54 8.53
N MET A 58 1.87 5.92 7.38
CA MET A 58 2.94 4.95 7.20
C MET A 58 4.22 5.65 6.75
N ARG A 59 5.30 5.52 7.52
CA ARG A 59 6.64 6.01 7.15
C ARG A 59 7.53 4.83 6.79
N PHE A 60 7.90 4.76 5.52
CA PHE A 60 8.82 3.77 5.00
C PHE A 60 10.23 4.33 4.90
N ASP A 61 11.19 3.58 5.41
CA ASP A 61 12.62 3.85 5.32
C ASP A 61 13.40 2.56 5.10
N HIS A 62 13.53 2.15 3.83
CA HIS A 62 14.43 1.09 3.37
C HIS A 62 14.41 -0.22 4.18
N GLY A 63 13.22 -0.77 4.41
CA GLY A 63 13.05 -2.00 5.20
C GLY A 63 12.64 -1.76 6.65
N ARG A 64 12.39 -0.50 7.02
CA ARG A 64 11.65 -0.13 8.23
C ARG A 64 10.32 0.51 7.86
N LEU A 65 9.27 0.12 8.56
CA LEU A 65 7.97 0.77 8.56
C LEU A 65 7.65 1.21 9.98
N THR A 66 7.32 2.48 10.16
CA THR A 66 6.68 2.99 11.37
C THR A 66 5.31 3.53 11.01
N ILE A 67 4.27 3.02 11.66
CA ILE A 67 2.89 3.46 11.47
C ILE A 67 2.51 4.37 12.63
N HIS A 68 2.02 5.57 12.31
CA HIS A 68 1.59 6.56 13.26
C HIS A 68 0.08 6.73 13.22
N ASP A 69 -0.52 7.02 14.37
CA ASP A 69 -1.86 7.59 14.44
C ASP A 69 -1.85 9.00 13.83
N GLY A 70 -2.89 9.31 13.06
CA GLY A 70 -3.08 10.62 12.47
C GLY A 70 -2.16 10.94 11.28
N ALA A 71 -2.24 12.20 10.84
CA ALA A 71 -1.40 12.77 9.79
C ALA A 71 -0.09 13.31 10.38
N ILE A 72 1.05 12.70 10.02
CA ILE A 72 2.37 13.14 10.48
C ILE A 72 3.26 13.56 9.31
N GLY A 73 3.79 14.78 9.41
CA GLY A 73 4.69 15.36 8.41
C GLY A 73 3.98 15.64 7.09
N ILE A 74 4.75 15.67 6.00
CA ILE A 74 4.22 15.87 4.64
C ILE A 74 4.15 14.50 3.95
N PRO A 75 2.95 13.98 3.65
CA PRO A 75 2.81 12.72 2.94
C PRO A 75 3.26 12.85 1.48
N SER A 76 3.96 11.84 0.98
CA SER A 76 4.23 11.71 -0.46
C SER A 76 2.95 11.29 -1.19
N VAL A 77 2.18 10.39 -0.59
CA VAL A 77 0.95 9.85 -1.15
C VAL A 77 -0.14 9.89 -0.10
N THR A 78 -1.37 10.20 -0.52
CA THR A 78 -2.54 10.12 0.36
C THR A 78 -3.61 9.24 -0.28
N PHE A 79 -4.05 8.21 0.44
CA PHE A 79 -5.26 7.46 0.14
C PHE A 79 -6.40 8.00 0.98
N CYS A 80 -7.52 8.32 0.36
CA CYS A 80 -8.65 8.95 1.03
C CYS A 80 -9.95 8.34 0.51
N GLY A 81 -10.76 7.77 1.39
CA GLY A 81 -12.01 7.10 1.06
C GLY A 81 -12.72 6.66 2.33
N ASP A 82 -13.80 5.89 2.22
CA ASP A 82 -14.46 5.31 3.39
C ASP A 82 -13.59 4.18 3.98
N GLU A 83 -13.70 3.91 5.28
CA GLU A 83 -12.94 2.86 5.94
C GLU A 83 -13.08 1.51 5.21
N ALA A 84 -14.31 1.14 4.85
CA ALA A 84 -14.59 -0.09 4.09
C ALA A 84 -13.95 -0.14 2.70
N ALA A 85 -13.68 1.00 2.06
CA ALA A 85 -12.96 1.06 0.79
C ALA A 85 -11.44 0.92 1.01
N LEU A 86 -10.92 1.50 2.09
CA LEU A 86 -9.51 1.42 2.48
C LEU A 86 -9.13 0.01 2.93
N GLU A 87 -10.01 -0.70 3.64
CA GLU A 87 -9.82 -2.09 4.03
C GLU A 87 -9.70 -3.05 2.83
N LYS A 88 -10.24 -2.66 1.66
CA LYS A 88 -10.14 -3.42 0.41
C LYS A 88 -8.86 -3.13 -0.38
N LEU A 89 -8.03 -2.16 0.03
CA LEU A 89 -6.74 -1.87 -0.63
C LEU A 89 -5.82 -3.10 -0.76
N PRO A 90 -5.67 -3.98 0.26
CA PRO A 90 -4.92 -5.22 0.15
C PRO A 90 -5.50 -6.22 -0.86
N ASP A 91 -6.80 -6.12 -1.15
CA ASP A 91 -7.51 -6.96 -2.11
C ASP A 91 -7.44 -6.41 -3.54
N VAL A 92 -6.86 -5.22 -3.75
CA VAL A 92 -6.58 -4.68 -5.08
C VAL A 92 -5.55 -5.59 -5.75
N ALA A 93 -6.09 -6.61 -6.41
CA ALA A 93 -5.37 -7.80 -6.79
C ALA A 93 -4.27 -7.47 -7.80
N PHE A 94 -3.02 -7.54 -7.35
CA PHE A 94 -1.92 -7.92 -8.21
C PHE A 94 -2.06 -9.42 -8.50
N HIS A 95 -3.08 -9.78 -9.29
CA HIS A 95 -3.23 -11.16 -9.74
C HIS A 95 -1.90 -11.65 -10.32
N ARG A 96 -1.49 -12.80 -9.80
CA ARG A 96 -0.31 -13.59 -10.15
C ARG A 96 0.22 -13.25 -11.54
N TRP A 97 1.50 -12.88 -11.57
CA TRP A 97 2.28 -12.89 -12.79
C TRP A 97 2.05 -14.23 -13.50
N PRO A 98 1.52 -14.29 -14.75
CA PRO A 98 1.56 -15.55 -15.47
C PRO A 98 3.04 -15.83 -15.76
N SER A 99 3.48 -17.04 -15.47
CA SER A 99 4.79 -17.52 -15.86
C SER A 99 5.03 -17.25 -17.35
N LEU A 100 6.20 -16.72 -17.66
CA LEU A 100 6.74 -16.45 -19.01
C LEU A 100 6.18 -17.36 -20.12
N PRO A 101 5.67 -16.81 -21.23
CA PRO A 101 5.81 -17.46 -22.53
C PRO A 101 7.16 -17.08 -23.13
N LYS A 102 7.90 -18.11 -23.53
CA LYS A 102 9.12 -17.99 -24.34
C LYS A 102 8.80 -17.27 -25.66
N VAL A 103 9.65 -16.31 -26.01
CA VAL A 103 9.92 -15.78 -27.36
C VAL A 103 8.76 -15.02 -28.05
N GLY A 104 8.92 -13.70 -28.14
CA GLY A 104 8.62 -12.98 -29.38
C GLY A 104 7.20 -12.44 -29.59
N VAL A 105 6.67 -11.59 -28.71
CA VAL A 105 5.64 -10.61 -29.10
C VAL A 105 5.77 -9.36 -28.23
N LEU A 106 5.73 -8.18 -28.84
CA LEU A 106 5.82 -6.87 -28.20
C LEU A 106 4.95 -6.76 -26.94
N HIS A 107 5.55 -6.23 -25.88
CA HIS A 107 5.01 -6.03 -24.54
C HIS A 107 3.61 -5.37 -24.51
N ARG A 108 2.55 -6.20 -24.44
CA ARG A 108 1.25 -5.77 -23.91
C ARG A 108 1.34 -5.75 -22.38
N ARG A 109 1.73 -4.58 -21.88
CA ARG A 109 1.94 -4.22 -20.47
C ARG A 109 0.86 -4.83 -19.57
N GLN A 110 1.28 -5.64 -18.60
CA GLN A 110 0.44 -6.27 -17.57
C GLN A 110 -0.26 -5.22 -16.70
N SER A 111 -1.47 -4.81 -17.08
CA SER A 111 -2.25 -3.73 -16.46
C SER A 111 -3.50 -4.24 -15.73
N GLY A 112 -3.37 -5.29 -14.93
CA GLY A 112 -4.47 -5.77 -14.06
C GLY A 112 -4.68 -4.89 -12.82
N PRO A 113 -3.68 -4.79 -11.93
CA PRO A 113 -3.82 -4.09 -10.65
C PRO A 113 -4.00 -2.56 -10.77
N LEU A 114 -3.39 -1.96 -11.80
CA LEU A 114 -3.61 -0.54 -12.14
C LEU A 114 -5.06 -0.27 -12.57
N ARG A 115 -5.71 -1.24 -13.22
CA ARG A 115 -7.11 -1.09 -13.68
C ARG A 115 -8.09 -1.19 -12.51
N GLU A 116 -7.81 -2.04 -11.54
CA GLU A 116 -8.65 -2.20 -10.35
C GLU A 116 -8.53 -0.98 -9.41
N LEU A 117 -7.29 -0.49 -9.19
CA LEU A 117 -7.08 0.80 -8.53
C LEU A 117 -7.77 1.94 -9.31
N ALA A 118 -7.63 1.96 -10.64
CA ALA A 118 -8.30 2.96 -11.47
C ALA A 118 -9.82 2.85 -11.41
N ARG A 119 -10.39 1.66 -11.20
CA ARG A 119 -11.84 1.48 -10.98
C ARG A 119 -12.29 2.08 -9.66
N LEU A 120 -11.59 1.80 -8.56
CA LEU A 120 -11.90 2.39 -7.24
C LEU A 120 -11.76 3.92 -7.27
N VAL A 121 -10.78 4.43 -8.03
CA VAL A 121 -10.62 5.87 -8.25
C VAL A 121 -11.71 6.43 -9.15
N ALA A 122 -12.08 5.72 -10.22
CA ALA A 122 -13.12 6.16 -11.15
C ALA A 122 -14.53 6.06 -10.57
N SER A 123 -14.80 5.14 -9.64
CA SER A 123 -16.08 5.07 -8.91
C SER A 123 -16.21 6.20 -7.87
N GLY A 124 -15.11 6.89 -7.56
CA GLY A 124 -15.08 7.96 -6.57
C GLY A 124 -14.99 7.49 -5.13
N GLU A 125 -14.98 6.18 -4.89
CA GLU A 125 -14.84 5.55 -3.56
C GLU A 125 -13.46 5.76 -2.94
N LEU A 126 -12.42 5.92 -3.78
CA LEU A 126 -11.05 6.10 -3.34
C LEU A 126 -10.35 7.23 -4.10
N LYS A 127 -9.96 8.28 -3.40
CA LYS A 127 -9.11 9.35 -3.93
C LYS A 127 -7.66 9.06 -3.60
N VAL A 128 -6.78 9.17 -4.61
CA VAL A 128 -5.33 8.98 -4.45
C VAL A 128 -4.59 10.25 -4.86
N TYR A 129 -3.99 10.93 -3.89
CA TYR A 129 -3.14 12.09 -4.11
C TYR A 129 -1.67 11.66 -4.21
N GLY A 130 -0.88 12.34 -5.06
CA GLY A 130 0.52 12.00 -5.29
C GLY A 130 0.75 10.92 -6.37
N LEU A 131 -0.31 10.46 -7.05
CA LEU A 131 -0.23 9.40 -8.07
C LEU A 131 0.74 9.71 -9.23
N VAL A 132 0.77 10.96 -9.69
CA VAL A 132 1.62 11.40 -10.80
C VAL A 132 3.07 11.57 -10.36
N ALA A 133 3.29 12.09 -9.15
CA ALA A 133 4.63 12.36 -8.63
C ALA A 133 5.33 11.11 -8.09
N HIS A 134 4.57 10.16 -7.51
CA HIS A 134 5.11 9.00 -6.82
C HIS A 134 4.47 7.65 -7.25
N PRO A 135 4.37 7.36 -8.57
CA PRO A 135 3.74 6.13 -9.05
C PRO A 135 4.49 4.87 -8.62
N ARG A 136 5.82 4.93 -8.49
CA ARG A 136 6.64 3.80 -8.02
C ARG A 136 6.33 3.46 -6.56
N LEU A 137 6.18 4.46 -5.69
CA LEU A 137 5.85 4.26 -4.27
C LEU A 137 4.49 3.54 -4.15
N ILE A 138 3.49 4.01 -4.88
CA ILE A 138 2.14 3.43 -4.88
C ILE A 138 2.16 1.99 -5.36
N LEU A 139 2.78 1.72 -6.52
CA LEU A 139 2.82 0.37 -7.07
C LEU A 139 3.57 -0.61 -6.18
N THR A 140 4.70 -0.20 -5.59
CA THR A 140 5.46 -1.05 -4.67
C THR A 140 4.70 -1.26 -3.37
N LEU A 141 4.03 -0.22 -2.83
CA LEU A 141 3.18 -0.35 -1.65
C LEU A 141 2.06 -1.36 -1.89
N LEU A 142 1.33 -1.24 -2.99
CA LEU A 142 0.22 -2.14 -3.28
C LEU A 142 0.70 -3.59 -3.50
N ARG A 143 1.92 -3.81 -4.03
CA ARG A 143 2.51 -5.16 -4.08
C ARG A 143 2.81 -5.73 -2.71
N VAL A 144 3.31 -4.91 -1.80
CA VAL A 144 3.57 -5.31 -0.41
C VAL A 144 2.25 -5.61 0.31
N LEU A 145 1.21 -4.81 0.07
CA LEU A 145 -0.12 -4.98 0.65
C LEU A 145 -0.93 -6.11 0.04
N SER A 146 -0.69 -6.47 -1.21
CA SER A 146 -1.47 -7.52 -1.89
C SER A 146 -1.38 -8.86 -1.14
N ARG A 147 -2.51 -9.57 -1.04
CA ARG A 147 -2.60 -10.91 -0.43
C ARG A 147 -1.79 -11.96 -1.19
#